data_AF-A0A938GLB8-F1
#
_entry.id   AF-A0A938GLB8-F1
#
_cell.length_a   1.000
_cell.length_b   1.000
_cell.length_c   1.000
_cell.angle_alpha   90.00
_cell.angle_beta   90.00
_cell.angle_gamma   90.00
#
_symmetry.space_group_name_H-M   'P 1'
#
loop_
_entity.id
_entity.type
_entity.pdbx_description
1 polymer ?
#
loop_
_entity_poly.entity_id
_entity_poly.type
_entity_poly.pdbx_seq_one_letter_code
_entity_poly.pdbx_strand_id
1 'polypeptide(L)'
;MSNPALILARCHRAGLRVWRNGSYISIAPARLCPPDLVESIRAAKPQLLKFLDEPGLQDLTGDCLPWVHTARQVLGGEFDHGDRSLLESLLIGVRNIPHPACWTARSKLETMLSRATGKGSLPD
;
A
#
# COMPACT_ATOMS: atom_id res chain seq x y z
N MET A 1 -7.36 -0.73 14.30
CA MET A 1 -7.65 0.24 13.22
C MET A 1 -7.64 -0.51 11.90
N SER A 2 -8.75 -0.50 11.16
CA SER A 2 -8.86 -1.27 9.91
C SER A 2 -8.12 -0.54 8.78
N ASN A 3 -7.17 -1.21 8.13
CA ASN A 3 -6.33 -0.63 7.10
C ASN A 3 -7.07 -0.57 5.75
N PRO A 4 -7.34 0.63 5.18
CA PRO A 4 -8.13 0.77 3.96
C PRO A 4 -7.52 0.02 2.77
N ALA A 5 -6.19 -0.04 2.65
CA ALA A 5 -5.52 -0.72 1.56
C ALA A 5 -5.75 -2.25 1.61
N LEU A 6 -5.70 -2.84 2.80
CA LEU A 6 -5.95 -4.27 2.99
C LEU A 6 -7.41 -4.62 2.71
N ILE A 7 -8.35 -3.75 3.10
CA ILE A 7 -9.76 -3.92 2.77
C ILE A 7 -9.96 -3.92 1.27
N LEU A 8 -9.40 -2.93 0.55
CA LEU A 8 -9.53 -2.83 -0.90
C LEU A 8 -8.86 -4.00 -1.64
N ALA A 9 -7.69 -4.45 -1.19
CA ALA A 9 -7.03 -5.63 -1.75
C ALA A 9 -7.88 -6.90 -1.54
N ARG A 10 -8.50 -7.04 -0.36
CA ARG A 10 -9.42 -8.14 -0.09
C ARG A 10 -10.67 -8.07 -0.97
N CYS A 11 -11.22 -6.88 -1.19
CA CYS A 11 -12.30 -6.67 -2.17
C CYS A 11 -11.88 -7.13 -3.57
N HIS A 12 -10.70 -6.70 -4.04
CA HIS A 12 -10.19 -7.07 -5.36
C HIS A 12 -10.00 -8.59 -5.51
N ARG A 13 -9.42 -9.25 -4.51
CA ARG A 13 -9.27 -10.72 -4.48
C ARG A 13 -10.60 -11.46 -4.48
N ALA A 14 -11.64 -10.86 -3.92
CA ALA A 14 -13.02 -11.35 -3.99
C ALA A 14 -13.72 -11.03 -5.32
N GLY A 15 -13.01 -10.43 -6.29
CA GLY A 15 -13.58 -10.02 -7.58
C GLY A 15 -14.46 -8.77 -7.49
N LEU A 16 -14.34 -8.00 -6.42
CA LEU A 16 -15.11 -6.79 -6.17
C LEU A 16 -14.32 -5.55 -6.58
N ARG A 17 -14.95 -4.71 -7.39
CA ARG A 17 -14.52 -3.34 -7.65
C ARG A 17 -15.11 -2.43 -6.60
N VAL A 18 -14.27 -1.60 -6.00
CA VAL A 18 -14.66 -0.60 -5.01
C VAL A 18 -14.17 0.74 -5.49
N TRP A 19 -15.06 1.71 -5.59
CA TRP A 19 -14.71 3.07 -6.00
C TRP A 19 -15.50 4.08 -5.18
N ARG A 20 -14.96 5.30 -5.13
CA ARG A 20 -15.66 6.42 -4.52
C ARG A 20 -16.71 6.95 -5.50
N ASN A 21 -17.90 7.21 -4.99
CA ASN A 21 -18.96 7.89 -5.73
C ASN A 21 -19.49 9.03 -4.85
N GLY A 22 -18.98 10.24 -5.07
CA GLY A 22 -19.27 11.40 -4.23
C GLY A 22 -18.91 11.17 -2.77
N SER A 23 -19.92 11.11 -1.89
CA SER A 23 -19.77 10.90 -0.44
C SER A 23 -19.96 9.44 0.01
N TYR A 24 -20.18 8.52 -0.93
CA TYR A 24 -20.40 7.10 -0.66
C TYR A 24 -19.38 6.21 -1.38
N ILE A 25 -19.28 4.98 -0.90
CA ILE A 25 -18.43 3.94 -1.45
C ILE A 25 -19.34 3.01 -2.25
N SER A 26 -19.06 2.86 -3.53
CA SER A 26 -19.76 1.91 -4.41
C SER A 26 -18.95 0.62 -4.53
N ILE A 27 -19.66 -0.51 -4.56
CA ILE A 27 -19.09 -1.86 -4.68
C ILE A 27 -19.81 -2.59 -5.81
N ALA A 28 -19.07 -3.21 -6.73
CA ALA A 28 -19.64 -4.09 -7.74
C ALA A 28 -18.77 -5.32 -8.02
N PRO A 29 -19.37 -6.51 -8.23
CA PRO A 29 -20.80 -6.78 -8.12
C PRO A 29 -21.24 -6.92 -6.65
N ALA A 30 -22.24 -6.16 -6.22
CA ALA A 30 -22.68 -6.10 -4.81
C ALA A 30 -23.08 -7.47 -4.23
N ARG A 31 -23.65 -8.35 -5.07
CA ARG A 31 -24.07 -9.71 -4.70
C ARG A 31 -22.94 -10.63 -4.24
N LEU A 32 -21.70 -10.33 -4.62
CA LEU A 32 -20.52 -11.12 -4.23
C LEU A 32 -19.83 -10.55 -2.98
N CYS A 33 -20.35 -9.47 -2.39
CA CYS A 33 -19.73 -8.85 -1.24
C CYS A 33 -20.14 -9.59 0.04
N PRO A 34 -19.23 -10.33 0.70
CA PRO A 34 -19.57 -11.04 1.92
C PRO A 34 -19.85 -10.04 3.07
N PRO A 35 -20.72 -10.42 4.03
CA PRO A 35 -21.20 -9.51 5.07
C PRO A 35 -20.07 -8.96 5.95
N ASP A 36 -19.06 -9.76 6.26
CA ASP A 36 -17.91 -9.33 7.09
C ASP A 36 -17.06 -8.25 6.38
N LEU A 37 -17.02 -8.28 5.05
CA LEU A 37 -16.33 -7.28 4.24
C LEU A 37 -17.14 -5.98 4.20
N VAL A 38 -18.47 -6.06 4.13
CA VAL A 38 -19.36 -4.90 4.23
C VAL A 38 -19.17 -4.20 5.58
N GLU A 39 -19.10 -4.95 6.67
CA GLU A 39 -18.83 -4.40 8.00
C GLU A 39 -17.44 -3.75 8.07
N SER A 40 -16.42 -4.41 7.51
CA SER A 40 -15.06 -3.86 7.43
C SER A 40 -15.01 -2.54 6.66
N ILE A 41 -15.71 -2.46 5.52
CA ILE A 41 -15.83 -1.25 4.69
C ILE A 41 -16.58 -0.16 5.44
N ARG A 42 -17.66 -0.51 6.15
CA ARG A 42 -18.46 0.45 6.93
C ARG A 42 -17.65 1.03 8.09
N ALA A 43 -16.92 0.19 8.83
CA ALA A 43 -16.07 0.60 9.94
C ALA A 43 -14.91 1.50 9.47
N ALA A 44 -14.37 1.24 8.28
CA ALA A 44 -13.27 2.01 7.70
C ALA A 44 -13.71 3.11 6.73
N LYS A 45 -15.00 3.44 6.64
CA LYS A 45 -15.56 4.35 5.62
C LYS A 45 -14.80 5.68 5.48
N PRO A 46 -14.53 6.45 6.55
CA PRO A 46 -13.85 7.73 6.39
C PRO A 46 -12.41 7.57 5.89
N GLN A 47 -11.69 6.53 6.35
CA GLN A 47 -10.34 6.27 5.85
C GLN A 47 -10.36 5.79 4.39
N LEU A 48 -11.33 4.95 4.01
CA LEU A 48 -11.50 4.47 2.65
C LEU A 48 -11.87 5.59 1.68
N LEU A 49 -12.76 6.50 2.07
CA LEU A 49 -13.11 7.65 1.22
C LEU A 49 -11.90 8.55 0.95
N LYS A 50 -11.11 8.84 1.98
CA LYS A 50 -9.87 9.61 1.84
C LYS A 50 -8.84 8.86 0.99
N PHE A 51 -8.72 7.55 1.19
CA PHE A 51 -7.79 6.73 0.43
C PHE A 51 -8.21 6.67 -1.04
N LEU A 52 -9.45 6.33 -1.37
CA LEU A 52 -9.97 6.27 -2.75
C LEU A 52 -9.97 7.61 -3.50
N ASP A 53 -9.87 8.73 -2.78
CA ASP A 53 -9.74 10.07 -3.37
C ASP A 53 -8.32 10.37 -3.85
N GLU A 54 -7.34 9.55 -3.47
CA GLU A 54 -5.94 9.85 -3.76
C GLU A 54 -5.65 9.70 -5.26
N PRO A 55 -5.05 10.73 -5.88
CA PRO A 55 -4.71 10.69 -7.29
C PRO A 55 -3.75 9.54 -7.60
N GLY A 56 -4.03 8.81 -8.68
CA GLY A 56 -3.22 7.68 -9.13
C GLY A 56 -3.56 6.33 -8.51
N LEU A 57 -4.48 6.24 -7.54
CA LEU A 57 -4.96 4.94 -7.05
C LEU A 57 -6.01 4.29 -7.95
N GLN A 58 -6.72 5.09 -8.75
CA GLN A 58 -7.83 4.63 -9.61
C GLN A 58 -7.33 3.72 -10.75
N ASP A 59 -6.08 3.94 -11.16
CA ASP A 59 -5.42 3.21 -12.25
C ASP A 59 -4.64 1.98 -11.76
N LEU A 60 -4.60 1.74 -10.44
CA LEU A 60 -3.90 0.60 -9.87
C LEU A 60 -4.78 -0.64 -9.79
N THR A 61 -4.19 -1.79 -10.09
CA THR A 61 -4.78 -3.09 -9.76
C THR A 61 -4.81 -3.28 -8.24
N GLY A 62 -5.77 -4.05 -7.74
CA GLY A 62 -5.94 -4.20 -6.29
C GLY A 62 -4.75 -4.84 -5.59
N ASP A 63 -3.93 -5.59 -6.31
CA ASP A 63 -2.69 -6.19 -5.79
C ASP A 63 -1.57 -5.16 -5.56
N CYS A 64 -1.65 -3.97 -6.17
CA CYS A 64 -0.73 -2.85 -5.94
C CYS A 64 -1.11 -2.02 -4.70
N LEU A 65 -2.37 -2.04 -4.26
CA LEU A 65 -2.84 -1.19 -3.16
C LEU A 65 -2.13 -1.45 -1.81
N PRO A 66 -1.86 -2.71 -1.39
CA PRO A 66 -1.09 -2.97 -0.16
C PRO A 66 0.32 -2.38 -0.21
N TRP A 67 0.94 -2.37 -1.38
CA TRP A 67 2.27 -1.82 -1.58
C TRP A 67 2.29 -0.30 -1.55
N VAL A 68 1.20 0.38 -1.96
CA VAL A 68 1.07 1.84 -1.75
C VAL A 68 1.03 2.16 -0.25
N HIS A 69 0.31 1.37 0.55
CA HIS A 69 0.31 1.53 2.00
C HIS A 69 1.71 1.28 2.58
N THR A 70 2.36 0.19 2.18
CA THR A 70 3.72 -0.16 2.60
C THR A 70 4.72 0.95 2.24
N ALA A 71 4.59 1.54 1.05
CA ALA A 71 5.41 2.68 0.64
C ALA A 71 5.24 3.88 1.59
N ARG A 72 4.04 4.14 2.11
CA ARG A 72 3.83 5.20 3.11
C ARG A 72 4.48 4.88 4.45
N GLN A 73 4.46 3.62 4.88
CA GLN A 73 5.15 3.19 6.09
C GLN A 73 6.68 3.37 5.95
N VAL A 74 7.24 3.05 4.78
CA VAL A 74 8.63 3.36 4.42
C VAL A 74 8.91 4.85 4.52
N LEU A 75 8.07 5.70 3.93
CA LEU A 75 8.22 7.15 4.00
C LEU A 75 8.08 7.68 5.43
N GLY A 76 7.19 7.09 6.23
CA GLY A 76 6.97 7.38 7.65
C GLY A 76 8.09 6.88 8.57
N GLY A 77 9.06 6.14 8.04
CA GLY A 77 10.24 5.69 8.78
C GLY A 77 10.06 4.39 9.57
N GLU A 78 8.94 3.69 9.39
CA GLU A 78 8.68 2.41 10.10
C GLU A 78 9.76 1.35 9.82
N PHE A 79 10.46 1.45 8.70
CA PHE A 79 11.49 0.51 8.27
C PHE A 79 12.92 1.08 8.35
N ASP A 80 13.13 2.23 9.00
CA ASP A 80 14.44 2.92 9.02
C ASP A 80 15.57 2.07 9.65
N HIS A 81 15.21 1.10 10.49
CA HIS A 81 16.12 0.15 11.13
C HIS A 81 16.02 -1.28 10.57
N GLY A 82 15.35 -1.47 9.43
CA GLY A 82 15.22 -2.76 8.78
C GLY A 82 16.57 -3.34 8.33
N ASP A 83 16.72 -4.66 8.41
CA ASP A 83 17.89 -5.32 7.85
C ASP A 83 17.90 -5.25 6.32
N ARG A 84 19.04 -5.61 5.73
CA ARG A 84 19.23 -5.56 4.27
C ARG A 84 18.19 -6.39 3.50
N SER A 85 17.87 -7.59 3.97
CA SER A 85 16.95 -8.50 3.29
C SER A 85 15.53 -7.96 3.28
N LEU A 86 15.10 -7.35 4.39
CA LEU A 86 13.83 -6.64 4.47
C LEU A 86 13.77 -5.47 3.49
N LEU A 87 14.81 -4.63 3.46
CA LEU A 87 14.86 -3.48 2.56
C LEU A 87 14.88 -3.89 1.08
N GLU A 88 15.60 -4.96 0.72
CA GLU A 88 15.58 -5.54 -0.64
C GLU A 88 14.19 -6.07 -1.01
N SER A 89 13.50 -6.73 -0.07
CA SER A 89 12.13 -7.23 -0.28
C SER A 89 11.13 -6.10 -0.50
N LEU A 90 11.22 -5.03 0.30
CA LEU A 90 10.40 -3.83 0.14
C LEU A 90 10.65 -3.16 -1.20
N LEU A 91 11.92 -3.07 -1.62
CA LEU A 91 12.31 -2.47 -2.89
C LEU A 91 11.69 -3.22 -4.08
N ILE A 92 11.72 -4.56 -4.05
CA ILE A 92 11.09 -5.40 -5.08
C ILE A 92 9.59 -5.12 -5.17
N GLY A 93 8.91 -5.07 -4.03
CA GLY A 93 7.47 -4.88 -3.98
C GLY A 93 6.98 -3.54 -4.53
N VAL A 94 7.73 -2.45 -4.33
CA VAL A 94 7.34 -1.11 -4.81
C VAL A 94 7.84 -0.78 -6.23
N ARG A 95 8.69 -1.64 -6.83
CA ARG A 95 9.51 -1.29 -8.02
C ARG A 95 8.69 -0.90 -9.25
N ASN A 96 7.56 -1.56 -9.50
CA ASN A 96 6.80 -1.46 -10.75
C ASN A 96 5.39 -0.89 -10.54
N ILE A 97 5.18 -0.12 -9.47
CA ILE A 97 3.88 0.45 -9.15
C ILE A 97 3.86 1.91 -9.60
N PRO A 98 2.98 2.30 -10.54
CA PRO A 98 2.90 3.67 -11.06
C PRO A 98 2.17 4.58 -10.06
N HIS A 99 2.78 4.80 -8.90
CA HIS A 99 2.23 5.63 -7.83
C HIS A 99 3.34 6.51 -7.23
N PRO A 100 3.08 7.83 -7.02
CA PRO A 100 4.10 8.76 -6.54
C PRO A 100 4.72 8.32 -5.20
N ALA A 101 3.91 7.84 -4.25
CA ALA A 101 4.42 7.33 -2.98
C ALA A 101 5.37 6.13 -3.16
N CYS A 102 5.12 5.24 -4.13
CA CYS A 102 5.99 4.10 -4.40
C CYS A 102 7.32 4.55 -5.02
N TRP A 103 7.30 5.56 -5.90
CA TRP A 103 8.54 6.13 -6.45
C TRP A 103 9.39 6.79 -5.37
N THR A 104 8.78 7.60 -4.50
CA THR A 104 9.52 8.23 -3.39
C THR A 104 10.04 7.19 -2.40
N ALA A 105 9.23 6.18 -2.05
CA ALA A 105 9.66 5.11 -1.16
C ALA A 105 10.83 4.31 -1.74
N ARG A 106 10.81 4.04 -3.06
CA ARG A 106 11.89 3.37 -3.77
C ARG A 106 13.21 4.12 -3.62
N SER A 107 13.24 5.43 -3.89
CA SER A 107 14.46 6.25 -3.75
C SER A 107 14.98 6.26 -2.30
N LYS A 108 14.09 6.29 -1.30
CA LYS A 108 14.48 6.17 0.10
C LYS A 108 15.12 4.81 0.39
N LEU A 109 14.52 3.71 -0.06
CA LEU A 109 15.04 2.35 0.12
C LEU A 109 16.41 2.14 -0.55
N GLU A 110 16.60 2.63 -1.78
CA GLU A 110 17.88 2.60 -2.49
C GLU A 110 18.99 3.32 -1.68
N THR A 111 18.65 4.46 -1.07
CA THR A 111 19.56 5.22 -0.20
C THR A 111 19.91 4.42 1.07
N MET A 112 18.93 3.79 1.70
CA MET A 112 19.13 2.98 2.91
C MET A 112 19.98 1.74 2.64
N LEU A 113 19.74 1.05 1.52
CA LEU A 113 20.54 -0.10 1.10
C LEU A 113 21.99 0.29 0.82
N SER A 114 22.22 1.43 0.18
CA SER A 114 23.57 1.96 -0.07
C SER A 114 24.33 2.24 1.23
N ARG A 115 23.63 2.70 2.28
CA ARG A 115 24.22 2.88 3.62
C ARG A 115 24.51 1.57 4.32
N ALA A 116 23.66 0.55 4.13
CA ALA A 116 23.85 -0.77 4.71
C ALA A 116 25.03 -1.52 4.06
N THR A 117 25.26 -1.34 2.76
CA THR A 117 26.40 -1.95 2.04
C THR A 117 27.72 -1.22 2.27
N GLY A 118 27.69 0.09 2.49
CA GLY A 118 28.88 0.91 2.79
C GLY A 118 29.47 0.72 4.20
N LYS A 119 28.82 -0.06 5.08
CA LYS A 119 29.23 -0.28 6.48
C LYS A 119 30.02 -1.57 6.71
N GLY A 120 30.60 -2.15 5.65
CA GLY A 120 31.33 -3.42 5.67
C GLY A 120 32.87 -3.32 5.70
N SER A 121 33.47 -2.13 5.74
CA SER A 121 34.92 -1.97 5.86
C SER A 121 35.28 -1.34 7.20
N LEU A 122 35.42 -2.17 8.24
CA LEU A 122 36.27 -1.86 9.38
C LEU A 122 37.61 -2.59 9.14
N PRO A 123 38.75 -1.88 9.01
CA PRO A 123 40.06 -2.52 8.98
C PRO A 123 40.44 -2.97 10.39
N ASP A 124 40.93 -4.20 10.51
CA ASP A 124 41.85 -4.64 11.57
C ASP A 124 43.18 -4.98 10.89
#